data_AF-A0A928M9V6-F1
#
_entry.id   AF-A0A928M9V6-F1
#
_cell.length_a   1.000
_cell.length_b   1.000
_cell.length_c   1.000
_cell.angle_alpha   90.00
_cell.angle_beta   90.00
_cell.angle_gamma   90.00
#
_symmetry.space_group_name_H-M   'P 1'
#
loop_
_entity.id
_entity.type
_entity.pdbx_description
1 polymer ?
#
loop_
_entity_poly.entity_id
_entity_poly.type
_entity_poly.pdbx_seq_one_letter_code
_entity_poly.pdbx_strand_id
1 'polypeptide(L)'
;MQIINPVIWADYPDPDLIRVGDAYYMVSTTMFFMPGGPILKSYDLVHWEIVSYIFDKIEGYETNVGAGYGRGQWATSLREYHGKFYAFFTCLDLKKTFLYCTDDIERSGWDRIDFDGMYHDASLLFVEDRGYLFYQKGGAGDVWLAEWKEDMSGFVPGSDRMIFSPPSEGMALRCEGCRGLYKDGYIYLFFIDIPKGGGRREWVYRAKDVDGPYESRLIADSTCDMWNIGVAQGMPIDTPEGDWYMILFGDCGSVGRLPFLFPLSWEDGWPVVGGGAGMRRDYDLPLRDAGRKPMIYSDDFNRAENTLPFFWQWNHTPDDSLWSLTERAGWLRLQASPAAELMTAKNTLTQRTCGPTCSFTVELDVSALAPGGRAGLAALQWDCAMVGVRGNADGSRSLFTARREEGDPRMGPATAQTDRWEAPLAADTLTLRADFDFRQGIDTVQFSYRLPDGEWLPCGEPMVTHFNLRYFCGTRAALFCYGAGQADFRNFTAEQEIWN
;
A
#
# COMPACT_ATOMS: atom_id res chain seq x y z
N MET A 1 -6.14 -13.40 23.03
CA MET A 1 -6.79 -12.25 22.39
C MET A 1 -7.54 -12.79 21.19
N GLN A 2 -8.83 -12.46 21.09
CA GLN A 2 -9.62 -12.81 19.92
C GLN A 2 -9.20 -11.90 18.75
N ILE A 3 -8.89 -12.50 17.61
CA ILE A 3 -8.56 -11.80 16.38
C ILE A 3 -9.57 -12.14 15.29
N ILE A 4 -9.85 -11.16 14.41
CA ILE A 4 -10.68 -11.34 13.23
C ILE A 4 -9.89 -10.81 12.03
N ASN A 5 -9.64 -11.69 11.08
CA ASN A 5 -9.02 -11.36 9.81
C ASN A 5 -9.98 -10.56 8.89
N PRO A 6 -9.44 -9.63 8.08
CA PRO A 6 -8.03 -9.21 8.02
C PRO A 6 -7.62 -8.44 9.29
N VAL A 7 -6.38 -8.60 9.75
CA VAL A 7 -5.88 -7.88 10.94
C VAL A 7 -5.69 -6.38 10.66
N ILE A 8 -5.45 -6.02 9.40
CA ILE A 8 -5.48 -4.65 8.90
C ILE A 8 -6.45 -4.60 7.71
N TRP A 9 -7.62 -4.00 7.87
CA TRP A 9 -8.60 -3.84 6.79
C TRP A 9 -8.33 -2.60 5.94
N ALA A 10 -7.08 -2.44 5.50
CA ALA A 10 -6.63 -1.40 4.56
C ALA A 10 -5.51 -1.94 3.66
N ASP A 11 -5.23 -1.26 2.55
CA ASP A 11 -4.22 -1.65 1.56
C ASP A 11 -2.78 -1.60 2.14
N TYR A 12 -2.31 -2.74 2.64
CA TYR A 12 -0.94 -2.99 3.11
C TYR A 12 -0.39 -4.29 2.49
N PRO A 13 -0.13 -4.29 1.17
CA PRO A 13 0.35 -5.46 0.44
C PRO A 13 1.82 -5.81 0.68
N ASP A 14 2.16 -7.00 0.18
CA ASP A 14 3.52 -7.54 0.05
C ASP A 14 4.34 -7.50 1.35
N PRO A 15 3.74 -7.89 2.50
CA PRO A 15 4.38 -7.72 3.79
C PRO A 15 5.69 -8.51 3.86
N ASP A 16 6.72 -7.90 4.46
CA ASP A 16 7.91 -8.59 4.96
C ASP A 16 8.19 -8.09 6.37
N LEU A 17 8.55 -9.01 7.26
CA LEU A 17 8.58 -8.78 8.69
C LEU A 17 9.93 -9.12 9.29
N ILE A 18 10.26 -8.39 10.35
CA ILE A 18 11.32 -8.75 11.28
C ILE A 18 10.85 -8.52 12.71
N ARG A 19 11.49 -9.20 13.66
CA ARG A 19 11.33 -8.96 15.09
C ARG A 19 12.64 -8.41 15.66
N VAL A 20 12.55 -7.30 16.40
CA VAL A 20 13.68 -6.66 17.06
C VAL A 20 13.34 -6.54 18.55
N GLY A 21 13.97 -7.38 19.37
CA GLY A 21 13.59 -7.51 20.77
C GLY A 21 12.14 -8.01 20.89
N ASP A 22 11.28 -7.21 21.52
CA ASP A 22 9.86 -7.48 21.69
C ASP A 22 8.97 -6.76 20.67
N ALA A 23 9.52 -5.98 19.74
CA ALA A 23 8.75 -5.28 18.71
C ALA A 23 8.82 -6.02 17.36
N TYR A 24 7.74 -5.93 16.61
CA TYR A 24 7.64 -6.39 15.23
C TYR A 24 7.63 -5.19 14.30
N TYR A 25 8.37 -5.30 13.21
CA TYR A 25 8.37 -4.30 12.14
C TYR A 25 7.96 -4.95 10.83
N MET A 26 7.13 -4.25 10.06
CA MET A 26 6.64 -4.70 8.77
C MET A 26 6.85 -3.60 7.74
N VAL A 27 7.46 -3.94 6.61
CA VAL A 27 7.43 -3.08 5.41
C VAL A 27 6.24 -3.47 4.54
N SER A 28 5.64 -2.50 3.87
CA SER A 28 4.59 -2.75 2.88
C SER A 28 4.80 -1.92 1.61
N THR A 29 4.23 -2.38 0.50
CA THR A 29 4.34 -1.71 -0.79
C THR A 29 3.42 -0.49 -0.90
N THR A 30 3.94 0.61 -1.45
CA THR A 30 3.20 1.85 -1.74
C THR A 30 3.31 2.34 -3.18
N MET A 31 4.03 1.63 -4.05
CA MET A 31 4.13 1.96 -5.47
C MET A 31 4.63 3.40 -5.68
N PHE A 32 3.76 4.29 -6.17
CA PHE A 32 4.03 5.67 -6.53
C PHE A 32 3.65 6.66 -5.43
N PHE A 33 3.07 6.22 -4.31
CA PHE A 33 2.79 7.12 -3.19
C PHE A 33 4.09 7.52 -2.47
N MET A 34 4.18 8.81 -2.11
CA MET A 34 5.36 9.42 -1.49
C MET A 34 4.98 10.12 -0.18
N PRO A 35 5.75 9.99 0.92
CA PRO A 35 6.93 9.13 1.09
C PRO A 35 6.57 7.65 0.90
N GLY A 36 7.56 6.81 0.58
CA GLY A 36 7.33 5.41 0.17
C GLY A 36 8.07 4.38 1.03
N GLY A 37 7.61 3.14 0.97
CA GLY A 37 8.10 2.06 1.83
C GLY A 37 7.82 2.31 3.32
N PRO A 38 6.55 2.38 3.74
CA PRO A 38 6.18 2.56 5.14
C PRO A 38 6.73 1.40 5.98
N ILE A 39 7.34 1.76 7.11
CA ILE A 39 7.65 0.81 8.19
C ILE A 39 6.55 0.94 9.23
N LEU A 40 5.85 -0.17 9.46
CA LEU A 40 4.88 -0.31 10.52
C LEU A 40 5.52 -0.99 11.72
N LYS A 41 5.11 -0.61 12.91
CA LYS A 41 5.51 -1.23 14.18
C LYS A 41 4.30 -1.83 14.88
N SER A 42 4.50 -2.99 15.50
CA SER A 42 3.52 -3.63 16.38
C SER A 42 4.23 -4.30 17.54
N TYR A 43 3.50 -4.45 18.64
CA TYR A 43 3.92 -5.26 19.78
C TYR A 43 3.14 -6.59 19.85
N ASP A 44 2.07 -6.76 19.07
CA ASP A 44 1.16 -7.90 19.18
C ASP A 44 0.78 -8.54 17.83
N LEU A 45 1.41 -8.13 16.73
CA LEU A 45 1.12 -8.55 15.35
C LEU A 45 -0.27 -8.16 14.83
N VAL A 46 -1.09 -7.46 15.62
CA VAL A 46 -2.49 -7.15 15.31
C VAL A 46 -2.69 -5.65 15.18
N HIS A 47 -2.20 -4.88 16.15
CA HIS A 47 -2.29 -3.43 16.15
C HIS A 47 -0.98 -2.84 15.62
N TRP A 48 -1.09 -2.10 14.52
CA TRP A 48 0.06 -1.56 13.80
C TRP A 48 -0.03 -0.05 13.68
N GLU A 49 1.12 0.63 13.71
CA GLU A 49 1.23 2.07 13.42
C GLU A 49 2.43 2.34 12.51
N ILE A 50 2.30 3.31 11.61
CA ILE A 50 3.43 3.74 10.76
C ILE A 50 4.39 4.54 11.63
N VAL A 51 5.65 4.11 11.71
CA VAL A 51 6.69 4.77 12.52
C VAL A 51 7.72 5.50 11.67
N SER A 52 7.91 5.10 10.41
CA SER A 52 8.84 5.74 9.49
C SER A 52 8.55 5.38 8.03
N TYR A 53 9.29 6.01 7.11
CA TYR A 53 9.31 5.67 5.70
C TYR A 53 10.75 5.47 5.22
N ILE A 54 10.99 4.45 4.39
CA ILE A 54 12.32 4.17 3.85
C ILE A 54 12.85 5.37 3.05
N PHE A 55 12.01 6.06 2.28
CA PHE A 55 12.41 7.20 1.47
C PHE A 55 11.29 8.23 1.29
N ASP A 56 11.66 9.51 1.15
CA ASP A 56 10.70 10.59 0.85
C ASP A 56 10.33 10.64 -0.64
N LYS A 57 11.30 10.31 -1.51
CA LYS A 57 11.15 10.25 -2.95
C LYS A 57 12.10 9.24 -3.56
N ILE A 58 11.71 8.66 -4.68
CA ILE A 58 12.63 7.86 -5.50
C ILE A 58 13.35 8.81 -6.46
N GLU A 59 14.62 9.08 -6.22
CA GLU A 59 15.43 9.91 -7.13
C GLU A 59 15.43 9.32 -8.56
N GLY A 60 15.23 10.17 -9.56
CA GLY A 60 15.08 9.78 -10.97
C GLY A 60 13.66 9.37 -11.37
N TYR A 61 12.73 9.23 -10.41
CA TYR A 61 11.30 8.98 -10.65
C TYR A 61 10.50 10.27 -10.89
N GLU A 62 11.18 11.42 -10.80
CA GLU A 62 10.59 12.76 -10.84
C GLU A 62 10.12 13.09 -12.26
N THR A 63 8.84 12.86 -12.59
CA THR A 63 8.04 13.67 -13.57
C THR A 63 6.65 13.09 -13.91
N ASN A 64 6.30 11.87 -13.52
CA ASN A 64 5.23 11.15 -14.23
C ASN A 64 3.85 11.08 -13.55
N VAL A 65 3.34 12.16 -12.96
CA VAL A 65 1.90 12.19 -12.63
C VAL A 65 1.12 11.99 -13.94
N GLY A 66 0.38 10.88 -14.04
CA GLY A 66 -0.32 10.46 -15.27
C GLY A 66 0.31 9.28 -16.03
N ALA A 67 1.60 9.00 -15.83
CA ALA A 67 2.32 7.90 -16.50
C ALA A 67 2.95 6.87 -15.55
N GLY A 68 3.11 7.21 -14.26
CA GLY A 68 3.75 6.39 -13.22
C GLY A 68 2.80 5.62 -12.29
N TYR A 69 1.56 5.36 -12.67
CA TYR A 69 0.68 4.53 -11.83
C TYR A 69 1.01 3.03 -11.93
N GLY A 70 0.84 2.28 -10.83
CA GLY A 70 1.15 0.84 -10.74
C GLY A 70 2.65 0.52 -10.78
N ARG A 71 3.46 1.48 -10.34
CA ARG A 71 4.88 1.66 -10.64
C ARG A 71 5.57 2.28 -9.41
N GLY A 72 6.90 2.35 -9.37
CA GLY A 72 7.64 2.85 -8.19
C GLY A 72 8.20 1.73 -7.32
N GLN A 73 7.97 1.76 -6.00
CA GLN A 73 8.46 0.72 -5.08
C GLN A 73 7.55 -0.49 -5.08
N TRP A 74 8.09 -1.64 -5.50
CA TRP A 74 7.42 -2.96 -5.47
C TRP A 74 7.77 -3.73 -4.19
N ALA A 75 7.34 -5.01 -4.10
CA ALA A 75 7.57 -5.88 -2.96
C ALA A 75 9.00 -5.76 -2.42
N THR A 76 9.11 -5.43 -1.13
CA THR A 76 10.38 -5.12 -0.47
C THR A 76 10.78 -6.24 0.45
N SER A 77 12.04 -6.64 0.43
CA SER A 77 12.62 -7.51 1.46
C SER A 77 13.19 -6.66 2.58
N LEU A 78 12.83 -6.95 3.84
CA LEU A 78 13.29 -6.26 5.03
C LEU A 78 14.08 -7.23 5.91
N ARG A 79 15.34 -6.91 6.23
CA ARG A 79 16.16 -7.74 7.14
C ARG A 79 16.97 -6.88 8.09
N GLU A 80 17.20 -7.41 9.29
CA GLU A 80 18.23 -6.92 10.20
C GLU A 80 19.47 -7.82 10.04
N TYR A 81 20.65 -7.21 10.01
CA TYR A 81 21.92 -7.91 9.98
C TYR A 81 23.02 -7.05 10.60
N HIS A 82 23.71 -7.59 11.60
CA HIS A 82 24.80 -6.94 12.33
C HIS A 82 24.48 -5.51 12.83
N GLY A 83 23.28 -5.32 13.39
CA GLY A 83 22.84 -4.05 13.97
C GLY A 83 22.42 -3.00 12.93
N LYS A 84 22.21 -3.41 11.68
CA LYS A 84 21.69 -2.56 10.60
C LYS A 84 20.45 -3.17 9.99
N PHE A 85 19.54 -2.30 9.54
CA PHE A 85 18.34 -2.66 8.82
C PHE A 85 18.55 -2.43 7.34
N TYR A 86 18.05 -3.35 6.53
CA TYR A 86 18.18 -3.37 5.08
C TYR A 86 16.80 -3.55 4.45
N ALA A 87 16.48 -2.69 3.49
CA ALA A 87 15.29 -2.80 2.66
C ALA A 87 15.70 -2.89 1.19
N PHE A 88 15.33 -3.98 0.53
CA PHE A 88 15.72 -4.26 -0.86
C PHE A 88 14.50 -4.41 -1.75
N PHE A 89 14.40 -3.61 -2.81
CA PHE A 89 13.27 -3.67 -3.75
C PHE A 89 13.64 -3.21 -5.15
N THR A 90 12.88 -3.70 -6.14
CA THR A 90 13.00 -3.27 -7.54
C THR A 90 12.07 -2.09 -7.83
N CYS A 91 12.53 -1.15 -8.64
CA CYS A 91 11.69 -0.17 -9.32
C CYS A 91 11.68 -0.46 -10.82
N LEU A 92 10.61 -1.08 -11.30
CA LEU A 92 10.53 -1.60 -12.68
C LEU A 92 10.70 -0.49 -13.73
N ASP A 93 10.25 0.72 -13.41
CA ASP A 93 10.22 1.87 -14.32
C ASP A 93 11.59 2.45 -14.59
N LEU A 94 12.40 2.47 -13.53
CA LEU A 94 13.79 2.86 -13.60
C LEU A 94 14.67 1.71 -14.09
N LYS A 95 14.13 0.49 -14.20
CA LYS A 95 14.87 -0.75 -14.50
C LYS A 95 16.07 -0.92 -13.56
N LYS A 96 15.86 -0.54 -12.31
CA LYS A 96 16.86 -0.51 -11.24
C LYS A 96 16.33 -1.22 -10.01
N THR A 97 17.27 -1.62 -9.17
CA THR A 97 16.98 -2.17 -7.86
C THR A 97 17.74 -1.37 -6.81
N PHE A 98 17.17 -1.21 -5.63
CA PHE A 98 17.72 -0.40 -4.57
C PHE A 98 17.90 -1.22 -3.31
N LEU A 99 19.05 -1.04 -2.64
CA LEU A 99 19.25 -1.40 -1.25
C LEU A 99 19.23 -0.11 -0.44
N TYR A 100 18.30 -0.01 0.50
CA TYR A 100 18.27 1.03 1.51
C TYR A 100 18.77 0.46 2.83
N CYS A 101 19.50 1.25 3.61
CA CYS A 101 19.95 0.84 4.94
C CYS A 101 19.93 1.95 5.98
N THR A 102 19.80 1.55 7.24
CA THR A 102 19.83 2.44 8.42
C THR A 102 20.31 1.64 9.64
N ASP A 103 20.76 2.33 10.68
CA ASP A 103 20.98 1.79 12.02
C ASP A 103 19.78 2.03 12.96
N ASP A 104 18.82 2.85 12.54
CA ASP A 104 17.58 3.15 13.25
C ASP A 104 16.39 2.94 12.31
N ILE A 105 15.62 1.87 12.52
CA ILE A 105 14.48 1.52 11.69
C ILE A 105 13.32 2.52 11.81
N GLU A 106 13.25 3.28 12.90
CA GLU A 106 12.23 4.29 13.14
C GLU A 106 12.63 5.67 12.59
N ARG A 107 13.82 5.79 12.00
CA ARG A 107 14.25 6.97 11.24
C ARG A 107 13.74 6.88 9.80
N SER A 108 13.10 7.94 9.31
CA SER A 108 12.78 8.08 7.88
C SER A 108 14.00 8.50 7.07
N GLY A 109 14.03 8.17 5.77
CA GLY A 109 15.11 8.59 4.87
C GLY A 109 16.39 7.76 5.08
N TRP A 110 16.35 6.51 4.61
CA TRP A 110 17.45 5.56 4.72
C TRP A 110 18.51 5.83 3.65
N ASP A 111 19.74 5.40 3.92
CA ASP A 111 20.86 5.53 2.97
C ASP A 111 20.65 4.57 1.80
N ARG A 112 20.89 5.03 0.56
CA ARG A 112 20.56 4.28 -0.67
C ARG A 112 21.80 3.83 -1.44
N ILE A 113 21.75 2.61 -1.96
CA ILE A 113 22.68 2.05 -2.94
C ILE A 113 21.91 1.59 -4.18
N ASP A 114 22.35 2.02 -5.36
CA ASP A 114 21.77 1.66 -6.65
C ASP A 114 22.41 0.40 -7.23
N PHE A 115 21.58 -0.51 -7.73
CA PHE A 115 22.01 -1.66 -8.51
C PHE A 115 21.39 -1.65 -9.91
N ASP A 116 22.23 -1.91 -10.90
CA ASP A 116 21.79 -2.21 -12.24
C ASP A 116 21.16 -3.61 -12.30
N GLY A 117 20.02 -3.72 -12.98
CA GLY A 117 19.28 -4.96 -13.11
C GLY A 117 17.96 -4.96 -12.34
N MET A 118 17.12 -5.93 -12.68
CA MET A 118 15.78 -6.10 -12.12
C MET A 118 15.75 -7.39 -11.31
N TYR A 119 15.98 -7.26 -10.00
CA TYR A 119 15.90 -8.38 -9.07
C TYR A 119 14.46 -8.46 -8.53
N HIS A 120 13.56 -8.94 -9.38
CA HIS A 120 12.12 -8.93 -9.13
C HIS A 120 11.76 -9.78 -7.92
N ASP A 121 10.88 -9.26 -7.06
CA ASP A 121 10.36 -9.90 -5.85
C ASP A 121 11.42 -10.66 -5.05
N ALA A 122 12.55 -9.99 -4.82
CA ALA A 122 13.68 -10.62 -4.18
C ALA A 122 13.51 -10.75 -2.66
N SER A 123 14.18 -11.74 -2.09
CA SER A 123 14.41 -11.87 -0.65
C SER A 123 15.90 -11.79 -0.35
N LEU A 124 16.26 -10.84 0.52
CA LEU A 124 17.52 -10.89 1.24
C LEU A 124 17.42 -11.97 2.31
N LEU A 125 18.41 -12.87 2.38
CA LEU A 125 18.47 -13.92 3.38
C LEU A 125 19.90 -14.12 3.85
N PHE A 126 20.08 -14.18 5.17
CA PHE A 126 21.35 -14.54 5.78
C PHE A 126 21.29 -15.99 6.23
N VAL A 127 22.23 -16.79 5.73
CA VAL A 127 22.38 -18.20 6.09
C VAL A 127 23.72 -18.30 6.81
N GLU A 128 23.65 -18.56 8.12
CA GLU A 128 24.81 -18.39 9.02
C GLU A 128 25.34 -16.95 8.90
N ASP A 129 26.62 -16.77 8.56
CA ASP A 129 27.27 -15.45 8.41
C ASP A 129 27.38 -14.99 6.94
N ARG A 130 26.60 -15.59 6.02
CA ARG A 130 26.65 -15.28 4.57
C ARG A 130 25.34 -14.72 4.07
N GLY A 131 25.42 -13.60 3.34
CA GLY A 131 24.28 -12.95 2.72
C GLY A 131 23.98 -13.48 1.32
N TYR A 132 22.71 -13.79 1.05
CA TYR A 132 22.22 -14.26 -0.23
C TYR A 132 21.02 -13.44 -0.69
N LEU A 133 20.85 -13.33 -2.01
CA LEU A 133 19.67 -12.77 -2.64
C LEU A 133 18.99 -13.85 -3.47
N PHE A 134 17.77 -14.22 -3.09
CA PHE A 134 16.89 -15.06 -3.88
C PHE A 134 15.94 -14.17 -4.66
N TYR A 135 15.82 -14.34 -5.97
CA TYR A 135 15.08 -13.40 -6.80
C TYR A 135 14.62 -13.99 -8.13
N GLN A 136 13.85 -13.24 -8.90
CA GLN A 136 13.49 -13.59 -10.27
C GLN A 136 14.07 -12.59 -11.28
N LYS A 137 14.47 -13.08 -12.45
CA LYS A 137 14.81 -12.20 -13.58
C LYS A 137 13.53 -11.77 -14.30
N GLY A 138 13.11 -10.53 -14.07
CA GLY A 138 12.00 -9.89 -14.81
C GLY A 138 10.64 -10.59 -14.67
N GLY A 139 10.33 -11.20 -13.51
CA GLY A 139 9.02 -11.83 -13.26
C GLY A 139 8.78 -13.15 -13.99
N ALA A 140 9.83 -13.83 -14.48
CA ALA A 140 9.69 -15.00 -15.34
C ALA A 140 9.31 -16.31 -14.60
N GLY A 141 9.23 -16.31 -13.27
CA GLY A 141 8.90 -17.51 -12.46
C GLY A 141 10.09 -18.41 -12.11
N ASP A 142 11.23 -18.26 -12.78
CA ASP A 142 12.46 -19.00 -12.45
C ASP A 142 13.18 -18.32 -11.28
N VAL A 143 13.70 -19.12 -10.34
CA VAL A 143 14.33 -18.61 -9.13
C VAL A 143 15.85 -18.62 -9.29
N TRP A 144 16.43 -17.45 -9.07
CA TRP A 144 17.86 -17.17 -9.15
C TRP A 144 18.42 -16.84 -7.77
N LEU A 145 19.73 -17.02 -7.65
CA LEU A 145 20.52 -16.78 -6.46
C LEU A 145 21.72 -15.91 -6.84
N ALA A 146 22.00 -14.90 -6.02
CA ALA A 146 23.27 -14.18 -5.99
C ALA A 146 23.79 -14.12 -4.55
N GLU A 147 25.11 -14.04 -4.38
CA GLU A 147 25.74 -13.89 -3.06
C GLU A 147 26.15 -12.44 -2.83
N TRP A 148 25.88 -11.92 -1.64
CA TRP A 148 26.33 -10.59 -1.22
C TRP A 148 27.79 -10.62 -0.80
N LYS A 149 28.52 -9.54 -1.11
CA LYS A 149 29.78 -9.24 -0.42
C LYS A 149 29.50 -8.98 1.05
N GLU A 150 30.48 -9.30 1.91
CA GLU A 150 30.37 -9.10 3.36
C GLU A 150 30.02 -7.66 3.77
N ASP A 151 30.47 -6.67 2.99
CA ASP A 151 30.21 -5.25 3.24
C ASP A 151 28.87 -4.73 2.66
N MET A 152 28.06 -5.62 2.08
CA MET A 152 26.79 -5.30 1.41
C MET A 152 26.91 -4.27 0.26
N SER A 153 28.12 -4.00 -0.24
CA SER A 153 28.37 -3.04 -1.35
C SER A 153 27.91 -3.56 -2.72
N GLY A 154 27.52 -4.83 -2.79
CA GLY A 154 26.98 -5.49 -3.98
C GLY A 154 27.21 -6.99 -3.96
N PHE A 155 27.12 -7.60 -5.14
CA PHE A 155 27.21 -9.05 -5.27
C PHE A 155 28.63 -9.54 -5.52
N VAL A 156 28.93 -10.76 -5.06
CA VAL A 156 30.15 -11.49 -5.39
C VAL A 156 30.15 -11.79 -6.90
N PRO A 157 31.18 -11.38 -7.66
CA PRO A 157 31.22 -11.59 -9.11
C PRO A 157 31.08 -13.06 -9.50
N GLY A 158 30.19 -13.36 -10.44
CA GLY A 158 29.95 -14.72 -10.93
C GLY A 158 29.11 -15.61 -10.00
N SER A 159 28.60 -15.08 -8.88
CA SER A 159 27.70 -15.84 -7.99
C SER A 159 26.29 -16.03 -8.56
N ASP A 160 25.88 -15.21 -9.52
CA ASP A 160 24.56 -15.23 -10.15
C ASP A 160 24.29 -16.55 -10.89
N ARG A 161 23.24 -17.27 -10.47
CA ARG A 161 22.83 -18.55 -11.09
C ARG A 161 21.37 -18.90 -10.80
N MET A 162 20.75 -19.65 -11.69
CA MET A 162 19.40 -20.20 -11.48
C MET A 162 19.48 -21.44 -10.59
N ILE A 163 18.65 -21.50 -9.55
CA ILE A 163 18.63 -22.62 -8.59
C ILE A 163 17.49 -23.60 -8.84
N PHE A 164 16.33 -23.14 -9.31
CA PHE A 164 15.25 -24.02 -9.77
C PHE A 164 14.23 -23.28 -10.65
N SER A 165 13.43 -24.06 -11.38
CA SER A 165 12.34 -23.58 -12.22
C SER A 165 11.05 -24.33 -11.88
N PRO A 166 10.05 -23.66 -11.26
CA PRO A 166 8.73 -24.23 -11.00
C PRO A 166 7.97 -24.53 -12.31
N PRO A 167 7.04 -25.50 -12.32
CA PRO A 167 6.22 -25.80 -13.49
C PRO A 167 5.51 -24.56 -14.04
N SER A 168 5.45 -24.42 -15.37
CA SER A 168 4.79 -23.31 -16.05
C SER A 168 3.43 -23.65 -16.64
N GLU A 169 3.16 -24.94 -16.87
CA GLU A 169 1.93 -25.39 -17.50
C GLU A 169 0.71 -25.09 -16.61
N GLY A 170 -0.34 -24.52 -17.20
CA GLY A 170 -1.57 -24.19 -16.47
C GLY A 170 -1.49 -22.98 -15.55
N MET A 171 -0.37 -22.23 -15.51
CA MET A 171 -0.19 -21.09 -14.62
C MET A 171 -0.55 -19.75 -15.27
N ALA A 172 -1.19 -18.86 -14.49
CA ALA A 172 -1.40 -17.45 -14.82
C ALA A 172 -0.30 -16.57 -14.21
N LEU A 173 0.17 -16.90 -13.00
CA LEU A 173 1.34 -16.34 -12.34
C LEU A 173 2.19 -17.48 -11.77
N ARG A 174 3.51 -17.38 -11.91
CA ARG A 174 4.45 -18.39 -11.40
C ARG A 174 5.27 -17.79 -10.25
N CYS A 175 5.30 -18.48 -9.11
CA CYS A 175 6.33 -18.41 -8.06
C CYS A 175 6.94 -17.02 -7.79
N GLU A 176 6.13 -16.02 -7.47
CA GLU A 176 6.51 -14.62 -7.17
C GLU A 176 6.58 -14.34 -5.66
N GLY A 177 6.93 -13.11 -5.28
CA GLY A 177 6.86 -12.66 -3.89
C GLY A 177 7.80 -13.40 -2.92
N CYS A 178 9.06 -13.62 -3.30
CA CYS A 178 9.99 -14.42 -2.50
C CYS A 178 10.14 -13.85 -1.07
N ARG A 179 9.95 -14.72 -0.07
CA ARG A 179 10.33 -14.46 1.32
C ARG A 179 11.16 -15.62 1.84
N GLY A 180 12.38 -15.32 2.29
CA GLY A 180 13.34 -16.31 2.78
C GLY A 180 13.35 -16.39 4.31
N LEU A 181 13.46 -17.60 4.84
CA LEU A 181 13.68 -17.89 6.27
C LEU A 181 14.75 -18.97 6.41
N TYR A 182 15.74 -18.75 7.26
CA TYR A 182 16.70 -19.78 7.65
C TYR A 182 16.36 -20.28 9.06
N LYS A 183 16.04 -21.57 9.19
CA LYS A 183 15.57 -22.18 10.43
C LYS A 183 16.01 -23.64 10.51
N ASP A 184 16.57 -24.05 11.65
CA ASP A 184 16.96 -25.44 11.94
C ASP A 184 17.82 -26.11 10.85
N GLY A 185 18.74 -25.34 10.26
CA GLY A 185 19.61 -25.82 9.18
C GLY A 185 18.93 -25.95 7.81
N TYR A 186 17.70 -25.45 7.67
CA TYR A 186 16.97 -25.39 6.42
C TYR A 186 16.78 -23.94 5.95
N ILE A 187 16.88 -23.75 4.65
CA ILE A 187 16.45 -22.57 3.93
C ILE A 187 15.02 -22.83 3.48
N TYR A 188 14.11 -21.92 3.82
CA TYR A 188 12.72 -21.91 3.36
C TYR A 188 12.49 -20.68 2.49
N LEU A 189 11.92 -20.88 1.31
CA LEU A 189 11.54 -19.82 0.38
C LEU A 189 10.03 -19.91 0.14
N PHE A 190 9.32 -18.87 0.54
CA PHE A 190 7.88 -18.73 0.40
C PHE A 190 7.55 -17.94 -0.87
N PHE A 191 6.56 -18.41 -1.62
CA PHE A 191 6.16 -17.83 -2.89
C PHE A 191 4.67 -17.93 -3.13
N ILE A 192 4.15 -16.92 -3.80
CA ILE A 192 2.82 -16.92 -4.40
C ILE A 192 2.85 -17.57 -5.79
N ASP A 193 1.81 -18.33 -6.12
CA ASP A 193 1.44 -18.60 -7.51
C ASP A 193 -0.05 -18.43 -7.78
N ILE A 194 -0.43 -18.36 -9.06
CA ILE A 194 -1.83 -18.28 -9.49
C ILE A 194 -2.04 -19.25 -10.66
N PRO A 195 -2.76 -20.37 -10.48
CA PRO A 195 -3.16 -21.22 -11.60
C PRO A 195 -4.22 -20.51 -12.46
N LYS A 196 -4.28 -20.82 -13.76
CA LYS A 196 -5.29 -20.27 -14.67
C LYS A 196 -6.70 -20.61 -14.17
N GLY A 197 -7.50 -19.58 -13.92
CA GLY A 197 -8.88 -19.74 -13.42
C GLY A 197 -8.98 -20.05 -11.92
N GLY A 198 -7.86 -20.08 -11.19
CA GLY A 198 -7.85 -20.20 -9.73
C GLY A 198 -7.44 -18.90 -9.02
N GLY A 199 -7.34 -18.99 -7.69
CA GLY A 199 -6.90 -17.89 -6.82
C GLY A 199 -5.41 -17.96 -6.48
N ARG A 200 -4.96 -17.00 -5.70
CA ARG A 200 -3.62 -16.97 -5.11
C ARG A 200 -3.40 -18.15 -4.18
N ARG A 201 -2.22 -18.77 -4.28
CA ARG A 201 -1.79 -19.87 -3.40
C ARG A 201 -0.40 -19.63 -2.87
N GLU A 202 -0.13 -20.11 -1.65
CA GLU A 202 1.19 -20.03 -1.03
C GLU A 202 1.91 -21.36 -1.08
N TRP A 203 3.11 -21.34 -1.65
CA TRP A 203 4.05 -22.45 -1.69
C TRP A 203 5.25 -22.15 -0.82
N VAL A 204 5.78 -23.19 -0.20
CA VAL A 204 7.09 -23.16 0.44
C VAL A 204 8.01 -24.16 -0.25
N TYR A 205 9.22 -23.71 -0.55
CA TYR A 205 10.33 -24.52 -1.03
C TYR A 205 11.37 -24.60 0.08
N ARG A 206 11.94 -25.77 0.35
CA ARG A 206 13.03 -25.89 1.33
C ARG A 206 14.22 -26.70 0.84
N ALA A 207 15.40 -26.34 1.31
CA ALA A 207 16.66 -27.04 1.06
C ALA A 207 17.60 -26.91 2.26
N LYS A 208 18.64 -27.76 2.33
CA LYS A 208 19.75 -27.63 3.31
C LYS A 208 20.94 -26.85 2.76
N ASP A 209 21.02 -26.74 1.44
CA ASP A 209 22.06 -26.01 0.72
C ASP A 209 21.37 -24.92 -0.12
N VAL A 210 22.01 -23.76 -0.25
CA VAL A 210 21.49 -22.64 -1.05
C VAL A 210 21.28 -23.03 -2.51
N ASP A 211 22.07 -23.97 -3.01
CA ASP A 211 21.98 -24.55 -4.36
C ASP A 211 20.93 -25.65 -4.50
N GLY A 212 20.26 -26.03 -3.41
CA GLY A 212 19.25 -27.07 -3.40
C GLY A 212 19.82 -28.49 -3.28
N PRO A 213 19.10 -29.51 -3.79
CA PRO A 213 17.80 -29.40 -4.45
C PRO A 213 16.71 -28.92 -3.49
N TYR A 214 15.78 -28.12 -4.00
CA TYR A 214 14.61 -27.66 -3.25
C TYR A 214 13.45 -28.66 -3.41
N GLU A 215 12.93 -29.14 -2.29
CA GLU A 215 11.62 -29.79 -2.23
C GLU A 215 10.54 -28.74 -1.95
N SER A 216 9.28 -28.98 -2.32
CA SER A 216 8.21 -27.99 -2.19
C SER A 216 6.91 -28.57 -1.63
N ARG A 217 6.11 -27.70 -1.01
CA ARG A 217 4.79 -28.00 -0.46
C ARG A 217 3.84 -26.80 -0.63
N LEU A 218 2.62 -27.07 -1.07
CA LEU A 218 1.52 -26.12 -1.02
C LEU A 218 1.04 -25.99 0.43
N ILE A 219 1.01 -24.77 0.97
CA ILE A 219 0.68 -24.53 2.39
C ILE A 219 -0.54 -23.63 2.59
N ALA A 220 -0.95 -22.88 1.56
CA ALA A 220 -2.21 -22.13 1.57
C ALA A 220 -2.88 -22.15 0.19
N ASP A 221 -4.17 -22.48 0.17
CA ASP A 221 -5.08 -22.33 -0.97
C ASP A 221 -6.48 -22.11 -0.39
N SER A 222 -6.72 -20.87 0.07
CA SER A 222 -7.94 -20.52 0.82
C SER A 222 -8.30 -19.06 0.59
N THR A 223 -9.61 -18.77 0.63
CA THR A 223 -10.15 -17.41 0.64
C THR A 223 -10.53 -16.94 2.04
N CYS A 224 -10.36 -17.78 3.07
CA CYS A 224 -10.77 -17.52 4.46
C CYS A 224 -12.23 -17.06 4.60
N ASP A 225 -13.13 -17.63 3.79
CA ASP A 225 -14.55 -17.26 3.68
C ASP A 225 -14.81 -15.79 3.35
N MET A 226 -13.79 -15.08 2.83
CA MET A 226 -13.95 -13.74 2.26
C MET A 226 -14.29 -13.83 0.76
N TRP A 227 -14.85 -12.74 0.25
CA TRP A 227 -15.37 -12.66 -1.10
C TRP A 227 -14.23 -12.79 -2.14
N ASN A 228 -14.14 -13.98 -2.73
CA ASN A 228 -13.60 -14.28 -4.06
C ASN A 228 -12.13 -13.96 -4.37
N ILE A 229 -11.16 -14.32 -3.52
CA ILE A 229 -9.71 -14.16 -3.80
C ILE A 229 -8.85 -14.91 -2.77
N GLY A 230 -7.75 -15.50 -3.23
CA GLY A 230 -6.86 -16.34 -2.41
C GLY A 230 -5.95 -15.53 -1.49
N VAL A 231 -5.60 -16.10 -0.33
CA VAL A 231 -4.72 -15.51 0.68
C VAL A 231 -3.32 -16.15 0.57
N ALA A 232 -2.32 -15.33 0.22
CA ALA A 232 -0.95 -15.77 -0.04
C ALA A 232 0.03 -14.57 0.02
N GLN A 233 1.29 -14.81 -0.32
CA GLN A 233 2.42 -13.88 -0.33
C GLN A 233 2.64 -13.18 1.00
N GLY A 234 3.58 -13.72 1.76
CA GLY A 234 4.05 -13.12 3.00
C GLY A 234 5.04 -14.04 3.69
N MET A 235 5.14 -13.98 5.00
CA MET A 235 6.16 -14.74 5.70
C MET A 235 5.78 -15.22 7.10
N PRO A 236 6.45 -16.29 7.59
CA PRO A 236 6.44 -16.66 9.00
C PRO A 236 7.15 -15.64 9.89
N ILE A 237 6.70 -15.50 11.13
CA ILE A 237 7.38 -14.74 12.17
C ILE A 237 7.24 -15.45 13.51
N ASP A 238 8.30 -15.46 14.31
CA ASP A 238 8.31 -16.04 15.65
C ASP A 238 8.05 -14.98 16.72
N THR A 239 7.56 -15.44 17.87
CA THR A 239 7.45 -14.63 19.09
C THR A 239 8.67 -14.84 19.99
N PRO A 240 8.92 -13.93 20.96
CA PRO A 240 9.90 -14.16 22.02
C PRO A 240 9.68 -15.48 22.79
N GLU A 241 8.42 -15.93 22.88
CA GLU A 241 8.00 -17.16 23.54
C GLU A 241 8.23 -18.43 22.68
N GLY A 242 8.54 -18.27 21.39
CA GLY A 242 8.80 -19.36 20.45
C GLY A 242 7.57 -19.84 19.66
N ASP A 243 6.40 -19.24 19.88
CA ASP A 243 5.21 -19.44 19.03
C ASP A 243 5.44 -18.83 17.64
N TRP A 244 4.84 -19.44 16.62
CA TRP A 244 4.96 -18.99 15.23
C TRP A 244 3.63 -18.51 14.68
N TYR A 245 3.70 -17.48 13.86
CA TYR A 245 2.60 -16.94 13.08
C TYR A 245 3.02 -16.76 11.63
N MET A 246 2.05 -16.57 10.75
CA MET A 246 2.29 -16.23 9.36
C MET A 246 1.39 -15.07 8.97
N ILE A 247 2.01 -14.00 8.43
CA ILE A 247 1.27 -12.92 7.78
C ILE A 247 1.26 -13.18 6.29
N LEU A 248 0.08 -13.11 5.69
CA LEU A 248 -0.18 -13.15 4.26
C LEU A 248 -1.03 -11.94 3.88
N PHE A 249 -1.33 -11.75 2.59
CA PHE A 249 -2.41 -10.85 2.21
C PHE A 249 -3.42 -11.51 1.27
N GLY A 250 -4.64 -10.97 1.29
CA GLY A 250 -5.68 -11.26 0.31
C GLY A 250 -6.02 -10.00 -0.46
N ASP A 251 -6.22 -10.10 -1.78
CA ASP A 251 -6.83 -8.99 -2.51
C ASP A 251 -8.27 -8.83 -1.96
N CYS A 252 -8.84 -7.63 -1.86
CA CYS A 252 -10.20 -7.41 -1.35
C CYS A 252 -10.85 -6.27 -2.12
N GLY A 253 -10.80 -6.39 -3.46
CA GLY A 253 -11.19 -5.36 -4.42
C GLY A 253 -10.83 -3.95 -3.99
N SER A 254 -11.79 -3.04 -3.96
CA SER A 254 -11.49 -1.61 -3.98
C SER A 254 -10.78 -1.08 -2.74
N VAL A 255 -10.92 -1.71 -1.58
CA VAL A 255 -10.15 -1.34 -0.37
C VAL A 255 -8.67 -1.71 -0.50
N GLY A 256 -8.33 -2.63 -1.40
CA GLY A 256 -6.97 -3.03 -1.73
C GLY A 256 -6.60 -4.42 -1.24
N ARG A 257 -5.33 -4.62 -0.94
CA ARG A 257 -4.69 -5.89 -0.57
C ARG A 257 -4.41 -5.90 0.93
N LEU A 258 -5.09 -6.78 1.67
CA LEU A 258 -5.23 -6.69 3.12
C LEU A 258 -4.39 -7.74 3.84
N PRO A 259 -3.64 -7.40 4.90
CA PRO A 259 -2.94 -8.36 5.76
C PRO A 259 -3.86 -9.30 6.56
N PHE A 260 -3.50 -10.58 6.56
CA PHE A 260 -4.12 -11.66 7.33
C PHE A 260 -3.08 -12.31 8.25
N LEU A 261 -3.44 -12.59 9.49
CA LEU A 261 -2.60 -13.26 10.48
C LEU A 261 -3.14 -14.67 10.77
N PHE A 262 -2.27 -15.67 10.69
CA PHE A 262 -2.60 -17.05 11.00
C PHE A 262 -1.62 -17.63 12.03
N PRO A 263 -2.07 -18.47 12.98
CA PRO A 263 -1.15 -19.30 13.75
C PRO A 263 -0.43 -20.26 12.82
N LEU A 264 0.84 -20.54 13.11
CA LEU A 264 1.69 -21.41 12.31
C LEU A 264 2.30 -22.49 13.21
N SER A 265 2.10 -23.76 12.85
CA SER A 265 2.82 -24.88 13.47
C SER A 265 3.83 -25.49 12.51
N TRP A 266 4.74 -26.32 13.02
CA TRP A 266 5.74 -27.02 12.23
C TRP A 266 5.61 -28.53 12.44
N GLU A 267 5.43 -29.28 11.34
CA GLU A 267 5.31 -30.75 11.35
C GLU A 267 6.33 -31.33 10.38
N ASP A 268 7.23 -32.21 10.87
CA ASP A 268 8.34 -32.78 10.09
C ASP A 268 9.16 -31.72 9.33
N GLY A 269 9.35 -30.56 9.99
CA GLY A 269 10.06 -29.40 9.45
C GLY A 269 9.31 -28.65 8.34
N TRP A 270 8.01 -28.87 8.16
CA TRP A 270 7.17 -28.10 7.23
C TRP A 270 6.19 -27.19 7.97
N PRO A 271 5.96 -25.97 7.49
CA PRO A 271 4.96 -25.08 8.07
C PRO A 271 3.55 -25.58 7.77
N VAL A 272 2.66 -25.44 8.77
CA VAL A 272 1.24 -25.77 8.71
C VAL A 272 0.43 -24.53 9.12
N VAL A 273 -0.13 -23.85 8.13
CA VAL A 273 -0.86 -22.58 8.31
C VAL A 273 -2.22 -22.83 8.94
N GLY A 274 -2.59 -22.00 9.93
CA GLY A 274 -3.83 -22.14 10.69
C GLY A 274 -3.72 -23.08 11.90
N GLY A 275 -2.52 -23.52 12.28
CA GLY A 275 -2.25 -24.28 13.50
C GLY A 275 -3.06 -25.59 13.60
N GLY A 276 -3.27 -26.27 12.48
CA GLY A 276 -4.06 -27.51 12.40
C GLY A 276 -5.59 -27.32 12.34
N ALA A 277 -6.11 -26.13 12.69
CA ALA A 277 -7.52 -25.79 12.55
C ALA A 277 -7.91 -25.33 11.13
N GLY A 278 -6.93 -25.21 10.23
CA GLY A 278 -7.07 -24.62 8.91
C GLY A 278 -7.10 -23.09 8.94
N MET A 279 -7.05 -22.48 7.75
CA MET A 279 -7.14 -21.03 7.58
C MET A 279 -8.59 -20.56 7.76
N ARG A 280 -8.83 -19.79 8.82
CA ARG A 280 -10.14 -19.28 9.24
C ARG A 280 -10.09 -17.75 9.35
N ARG A 281 -11.27 -17.15 9.43
CA ARG A 281 -11.38 -15.71 9.66
C ARG A 281 -11.05 -15.33 11.10
N ASP A 282 -11.43 -16.13 12.09
CA ASP A 282 -11.23 -15.82 13.50
C ASP A 282 -10.38 -16.86 14.25
N TYR A 283 -9.64 -16.36 15.24
CA TYR A 283 -8.84 -17.16 16.16
C TYR A 283 -8.83 -16.54 17.55
N ASP A 284 -8.70 -17.37 18.58
CA ASP A 284 -8.21 -16.93 19.88
C ASP A 284 -6.73 -17.30 19.99
N LEU A 285 -5.88 -16.28 20.01
CA LEU A 285 -4.43 -16.44 20.00
C LEU A 285 -3.83 -15.96 21.31
N PRO A 286 -2.77 -16.60 21.83
CA PRO A 286 -2.08 -16.19 23.06
C PRO A 286 -1.23 -14.91 22.88
N LEU A 287 -1.65 -13.98 22.02
CA LEU A 287 -0.99 -12.69 21.81
C LEU A 287 -1.37 -11.72 22.93
N ARG A 288 -0.39 -10.91 23.36
CA ARG A 288 -0.65 -9.75 24.24
C ARG A 288 -1.53 -8.74 23.50
N ASP A 289 -2.27 -7.94 24.25
CA ASP A 289 -3.01 -6.80 23.70
C ASP A 289 -2.19 -5.53 23.95
N ALA A 290 -1.64 -4.94 22.89
CA ALA A 290 -0.85 -3.71 22.97
C ALA A 290 -1.70 -2.43 22.83
N GLY A 291 -3.02 -2.58 22.70
CA GLY A 291 -3.96 -1.48 22.53
C GLY A 291 -4.11 -1.05 21.07
N ARG A 292 -5.36 -0.79 20.69
CA ARG A 292 -5.72 -0.48 19.31
C ARG A 292 -5.14 0.85 18.83
N LYS A 293 -4.62 0.81 17.61
CA LYS A 293 -4.19 1.98 16.84
C LYS A 293 -5.11 2.17 15.63
N PRO A 294 -5.55 3.41 15.32
CA PRO A 294 -6.32 3.65 14.11
C PRO A 294 -5.43 3.54 12.87
N MET A 295 -6.01 3.16 11.74
CA MET A 295 -5.29 3.08 10.46
C MET A 295 -5.51 4.30 9.57
N ILE A 296 -6.54 5.08 9.89
CA ILE A 296 -6.87 6.38 9.28
C ILE A 296 -6.99 7.43 10.39
N TYR A 297 -6.59 8.67 10.10
CA TYR A 297 -6.43 9.72 11.10
C TYR A 297 -7.11 11.02 10.67
N SER A 298 -7.69 11.70 11.65
CA SER A 298 -8.15 13.09 11.48
C SER A 298 -6.96 14.06 11.58
N ASP A 299 -7.05 15.21 10.93
CA ASP A 299 -6.05 16.28 10.95
C ASP A 299 -6.74 17.65 10.89
N ASP A 300 -6.46 18.51 11.86
CA ASP A 300 -6.97 19.89 11.88
C ASP A 300 -6.11 20.85 11.03
N PHE A 301 -4.96 20.36 10.54
CA PHE A 301 -3.95 21.12 9.80
C PHE A 301 -3.40 22.35 10.54
N ASN A 302 -3.51 22.39 11.87
CA ASN A 302 -2.98 23.47 12.69
C ASN A 302 -1.55 23.16 13.13
N ARG A 303 -0.56 23.72 12.42
CA ARG A 303 0.85 23.45 12.65
C ARG A 303 1.71 24.70 12.64
N ALA A 304 2.79 24.65 13.41
CA ALA A 304 3.83 25.68 13.39
C ALA A 304 4.82 25.50 12.23
N GLU A 305 4.95 24.27 11.72
CA GLU A 305 5.90 23.89 10.67
C GLU A 305 5.17 23.28 9.48
N ASN A 306 5.77 23.37 8.30
CA ASN A 306 5.25 22.81 7.06
C ASN A 306 5.53 21.30 6.96
N THR A 307 5.04 20.52 7.92
CA THR A 307 5.31 19.08 8.04
C THR A 307 4.02 18.28 8.17
N LEU A 308 3.92 17.20 7.39
CA LEU A 308 2.80 16.28 7.42
C LEU A 308 3.15 15.04 8.28
N PRO A 309 2.20 14.49 9.04
CA PRO A 309 2.37 13.27 9.82
C PRO A 309 2.39 12.04 8.89
N PHE A 310 2.93 10.93 9.40
CA PHE A 310 3.19 9.73 8.63
C PHE A 310 1.95 9.05 8.02
N PHE A 311 0.74 9.37 8.44
CA PHE A 311 -0.45 8.81 7.81
C PHE A 311 -0.79 9.45 6.46
N TRP A 312 -0.23 10.62 6.14
CA TRP A 312 -0.39 11.25 4.83
C TRP A 312 0.63 10.76 3.82
N GLN A 313 0.18 10.53 2.59
CA GLN A 313 1.04 10.34 1.43
C GLN A 313 0.54 11.13 0.24
N TRP A 314 1.44 11.69 -0.53
CA TRP A 314 1.19 12.31 -1.83
C TRP A 314 1.02 11.26 -2.92
N ASN A 315 0.11 11.53 -3.85
CA ASN A 315 0.06 10.84 -5.12
C ASN A 315 1.26 11.28 -5.99
N HIS A 316 2.30 10.45 -6.08
CA HIS A 316 3.62 10.78 -6.63
C HIS A 316 4.37 11.85 -5.81
N THR A 317 5.61 12.15 -6.22
CA THR A 317 6.44 13.18 -5.59
C THR A 317 5.72 14.53 -5.63
N PRO A 318 5.54 15.21 -4.47
CA PRO A 318 4.93 16.53 -4.43
C PRO A 318 5.84 17.60 -5.05
N ASP A 319 5.24 18.73 -5.40
CA ASP A 319 5.92 19.99 -5.63
C ASP A 319 5.76 20.86 -4.38
N ASP A 320 6.83 20.99 -3.58
CA ASP A 320 6.77 21.68 -2.29
C ASP A 320 6.50 23.19 -2.40
N SER A 321 6.52 23.76 -3.60
CA SER A 321 6.10 25.14 -3.84
C SER A 321 4.59 25.32 -3.94
N LEU A 322 3.83 24.23 -4.08
CA LEU A 322 2.38 24.24 -4.33
C LEU A 322 1.53 23.81 -3.12
N TRP A 323 2.12 23.66 -1.94
CA TRP A 323 1.37 23.37 -0.72
C TRP A 323 1.95 24.06 0.51
N SER A 324 1.09 24.41 1.48
CA SER A 324 1.54 25.00 2.75
C SER A 324 0.56 24.76 3.88
N LEU A 325 1.08 24.50 5.08
CA LEU A 325 0.35 24.48 6.36
C LEU A 325 0.57 25.77 7.18
N THR A 326 1.45 26.66 6.71
CA THR A 326 1.90 27.84 7.45
C THR A 326 1.51 29.16 6.81
N GLU A 327 1.20 29.19 5.51
CA GLU A 327 0.72 30.40 4.83
C GLU A 327 -0.62 30.90 5.38
N ARG A 328 -1.47 29.97 5.84
CA ARG A 328 -2.74 30.26 6.51
C ARG A 328 -2.88 29.31 7.70
N ALA A 329 -2.57 29.80 8.89
CA ALA A 329 -2.61 28.99 10.11
C ALA A 329 -3.97 28.28 10.30
N GLY A 330 -3.93 26.98 10.58
CA GLY A 330 -5.12 26.13 10.72
C GLY A 330 -5.74 25.67 9.40
N TRP A 331 -5.03 25.82 8.28
CA TRP A 331 -5.46 25.38 6.96
C TRP A 331 -4.30 24.74 6.20
N LEU A 332 -4.59 23.63 5.52
CA LEU A 332 -3.79 23.14 4.40
C LEU A 332 -4.16 23.93 3.15
N ARG A 333 -3.21 24.69 2.61
CA ARG A 333 -3.33 25.32 1.31
C ARG A 333 -2.78 24.43 0.23
N LEU A 334 -3.55 24.22 -0.84
CA LEU A 334 -3.07 23.66 -2.09
C LEU A 334 -3.20 24.71 -3.20
N GLN A 335 -2.08 25.05 -3.83
CA GLN A 335 -2.08 25.81 -5.07
C GLN A 335 -2.36 24.87 -6.25
N ALA A 336 -3.19 25.31 -7.18
CA ALA A 336 -3.60 24.49 -8.31
C ALA A 336 -2.40 24.16 -9.19
N SER A 337 -2.09 22.87 -9.32
CA SER A 337 -1.15 22.43 -10.36
C SER A 337 -1.80 22.48 -11.75
N PRO A 338 -1.06 22.82 -12.81
CA PRO A 338 -1.59 22.76 -14.18
C PRO A 338 -1.89 21.30 -14.56
N ALA A 339 -3.18 20.95 -14.62
CA ALA A 339 -3.65 19.62 -15.02
C ALA A 339 -5.06 19.71 -15.61
N ALA A 340 -5.40 18.76 -16.49
CA ALA A 340 -6.74 18.64 -17.07
C ALA A 340 -7.64 17.71 -16.24
N GLU A 341 -7.05 16.68 -15.62
CA GLU A 341 -7.74 15.65 -14.85
C GLU A 341 -6.99 15.37 -13.54
N LEU A 342 -7.71 14.83 -12.54
CA LEU A 342 -7.13 14.47 -11.24
C LEU A 342 -5.92 13.54 -11.36
N MET A 343 -5.96 12.59 -12.29
CA MET A 343 -4.88 11.62 -12.50
C MET A 343 -3.57 12.25 -12.99
N THR A 344 -3.61 13.49 -13.45
CA THR A 344 -2.44 14.28 -13.89
C THR A 344 -2.10 15.43 -12.93
N ALA A 345 -2.88 15.61 -11.86
CA ALA A 345 -2.70 16.68 -10.90
C ALA A 345 -1.62 16.36 -9.86
N LYS A 346 -0.62 17.23 -9.76
CA LYS A 346 0.35 17.19 -8.66
C LYS A 346 -0.32 17.59 -7.34
N ASN A 347 0.33 17.22 -6.23
CA ASN A 347 -0.07 17.59 -4.87
C ASN A 347 -1.49 17.14 -4.49
N THR A 348 -1.91 16.00 -5.03
CA THR A 348 -3.07 15.29 -4.50
C THR A 348 -2.64 14.58 -3.22
N LEU A 349 -3.09 15.08 -2.07
CA LEU A 349 -2.76 14.56 -0.74
C LEU A 349 -3.72 13.43 -0.36
N THR A 350 -3.23 12.31 0.17
CA THR A 350 -4.03 11.08 0.32
C THR A 350 -3.87 10.37 1.65
N GLN A 351 -4.95 9.73 2.10
CA GLN A 351 -4.95 8.69 3.12
C GLN A 351 -5.56 7.41 2.55
N ARG A 352 -5.12 6.24 3.04
CA ARG A 352 -5.77 4.96 2.73
C ARG A 352 -7.23 5.00 3.20
N THR A 353 -8.10 4.28 2.49
CA THR A 353 -9.42 3.93 3.02
C THR A 353 -9.32 2.65 3.87
N CYS A 354 -10.33 2.37 4.68
CA CYS A 354 -10.39 1.12 5.44
C CYS A 354 -11.80 0.53 5.47
N GLY A 355 -11.88 -0.79 5.58
CA GLY A 355 -13.14 -1.50 5.74
C GLY A 355 -13.55 -1.67 7.21
N PRO A 356 -14.75 -2.20 7.47
CA PRO A 356 -15.78 -2.52 6.47
C PRO A 356 -16.40 -1.28 5.83
N THR A 357 -16.49 -0.17 6.58
CA THR A 357 -16.92 1.15 6.10
C THR A 357 -16.05 2.23 6.71
N CYS A 358 -15.85 3.33 5.98
CA CYS A 358 -15.16 4.52 6.49
C CYS A 358 -15.69 5.80 5.86
N SER A 359 -15.60 6.91 6.58
CA SER A 359 -16.03 8.23 6.12
C SER A 359 -14.93 9.26 6.28
N PHE A 360 -14.85 10.19 5.31
CA PHE A 360 -13.93 11.31 5.34
C PHE A 360 -14.68 12.61 5.12
N THR A 361 -14.50 13.56 6.02
CA THR A 361 -15.12 14.89 5.97
C THR A 361 -14.05 15.97 5.93
N VAL A 362 -14.24 17.04 5.17
CA VAL A 362 -13.31 18.17 5.12
C VAL A 362 -14.05 19.49 4.92
N GLU A 363 -13.61 20.54 5.60
CA GLU A 363 -14.02 21.91 5.29
C GLU A 363 -13.12 22.48 4.20
N LEU A 364 -13.75 23.10 3.20
CA LEU A 364 -13.12 23.60 1.99
C LEU A 364 -13.46 25.07 1.80
N ASP A 365 -12.45 25.92 1.63
CA ASP A 365 -12.55 27.32 1.24
C ASP A 365 -12.02 27.50 -0.20
N VAL A 366 -12.91 27.96 -1.08
CA VAL A 366 -12.69 28.12 -2.53
C VAL A 366 -12.76 29.59 -2.95
N SER A 367 -12.70 30.53 -2.00
CA SER A 367 -12.74 31.97 -2.28
C SER A 367 -11.63 32.44 -3.25
N ALA A 368 -10.51 31.73 -3.30
CA ALA A 368 -9.38 31.97 -4.19
C ALA A 368 -9.27 30.98 -5.37
N LEU A 369 -10.30 30.15 -5.59
CA LEU A 369 -10.36 29.28 -6.75
C LEU A 369 -10.73 30.11 -8.00
N ALA A 370 -9.91 30.00 -9.04
CA ALA A 370 -10.02 30.79 -10.27
C ALA A 370 -10.82 30.04 -11.35
N PRO A 371 -11.30 30.73 -12.41
CA PRO A 371 -11.89 30.08 -13.58
C PRO A 371 -11.00 28.96 -14.13
N GLY A 372 -11.59 27.77 -14.37
CA GLY A 372 -10.88 26.56 -14.78
C GLY A 372 -10.25 25.76 -13.63
N GLY A 373 -10.22 26.30 -12.41
CA GLY A 373 -9.79 25.58 -11.21
C GLY A 373 -10.82 24.57 -10.73
N ARG A 374 -10.33 23.46 -10.17
CA ARG A 374 -11.13 22.42 -9.51
C ARG A 374 -10.47 22.04 -8.18
N ALA A 375 -11.24 21.98 -7.11
CA ALA A 375 -10.75 21.57 -5.79
C ALA A 375 -11.80 20.79 -5.00
N GLY A 376 -11.39 19.80 -4.21
CA GLY A 376 -12.33 18.98 -3.45
C GLY A 376 -11.76 17.71 -2.84
N LEU A 377 -12.65 16.74 -2.65
CA LEU A 377 -12.40 15.42 -2.07
C LEU A 377 -12.61 14.34 -3.16
N ALA A 378 -11.76 13.32 -3.17
CA ALA A 378 -11.85 12.24 -4.14
C ALA A 378 -11.69 10.85 -3.50
N ALA A 379 -12.34 9.87 -4.14
CA ALA A 379 -11.96 8.47 -4.10
C ALA A 379 -10.93 8.25 -5.22
N LEU A 380 -9.65 8.30 -4.85
CA LEU A 380 -8.53 8.21 -5.78
C LEU A 380 -8.25 6.74 -6.13
N GLN A 381 -8.38 6.47 -7.43
CA GLN A 381 -8.13 5.22 -8.13
C GLN A 381 -7.85 5.57 -9.60
N TRP A 382 -7.44 4.63 -10.45
CA TRP A 382 -7.53 4.79 -11.90
C TRP A 382 -8.93 5.24 -12.35
N ASP A 383 -10.00 4.59 -11.91
CA ASP A 383 -11.38 5.01 -12.19
C ASP A 383 -11.92 5.98 -11.11
N CYS A 384 -11.09 6.98 -10.77
CA CYS A 384 -11.38 7.92 -9.70
C CYS A 384 -12.77 8.56 -9.78
N ALA A 385 -13.33 8.81 -8.60
CA ALA A 385 -14.55 9.57 -8.39
C ALA A 385 -14.26 10.76 -7.48
N MET A 386 -14.90 11.90 -7.72
CA MET A 386 -14.63 13.12 -6.96
C MET A 386 -15.87 13.98 -6.75
N VAL A 387 -15.84 14.74 -5.67
CA VAL A 387 -16.78 15.82 -5.35
C VAL A 387 -15.97 17.09 -5.07
N GLY A 388 -16.42 18.22 -5.56
CA GLY A 388 -15.70 19.47 -5.34
C GLY A 388 -16.40 20.68 -5.89
N VAL A 389 -15.64 21.77 -5.99
CA VAL A 389 -16.04 23.02 -6.60
C VAL A 389 -15.20 23.28 -7.84
N ARG A 390 -15.85 23.76 -8.91
CA ARG A 390 -15.18 24.29 -10.09
C ARG A 390 -15.38 25.80 -10.22
N GLY A 391 -14.34 26.51 -10.67
CA GLY A 391 -14.44 27.91 -11.09
C GLY A 391 -14.93 27.99 -12.53
N ASN A 392 -16.05 28.67 -12.75
CA ASN A 392 -16.66 28.86 -14.07
C ASN A 392 -16.02 30.05 -14.81
N ALA A 393 -16.19 30.10 -16.13
CA ALA A 393 -15.61 31.14 -16.98
C ALA A 393 -16.12 32.56 -16.68
N ASP A 394 -17.33 32.70 -16.13
CA ASP A 394 -17.93 33.97 -15.72
C ASP A 394 -17.49 34.43 -14.31
N GLY A 395 -16.59 33.68 -13.66
CA GLY A 395 -16.12 33.94 -12.29
C GLY A 395 -17.02 33.36 -11.20
N SER A 396 -18.17 32.77 -11.55
CA SER A 396 -19.00 32.03 -10.59
C SER A 396 -18.38 30.67 -10.24
N ARG A 397 -18.94 29.99 -9.24
CA ARG A 397 -18.50 28.67 -8.78
C ARG A 397 -19.67 27.70 -8.72
N SER A 398 -19.40 26.44 -9.02
CA SER A 398 -20.40 25.37 -8.98
C SER A 398 -19.87 24.14 -8.26
N LEU A 399 -20.74 23.49 -7.50
CA LEU A 399 -20.51 22.14 -7.02
C LEU A 399 -20.55 21.18 -8.20
N PHE A 400 -19.70 20.16 -8.16
CA PHE A 400 -19.72 19.08 -9.12
C PHE A 400 -19.40 17.73 -8.46
N THR A 401 -19.89 16.66 -9.07
CA THR A 401 -19.20 15.37 -8.99
C THR A 401 -18.72 14.97 -10.38
N ALA A 402 -17.61 14.24 -10.42
CA ALA A 402 -17.07 13.70 -11.65
C ALA A 402 -16.54 12.29 -11.42
N ARG A 403 -16.54 11.50 -12.49
CA ARG A 403 -15.94 10.17 -12.50
C ARG A 403 -15.14 9.96 -13.77
N ARG A 404 -14.05 9.23 -13.64
CA ARG A 404 -13.34 8.63 -14.77
C ARG A 404 -13.94 7.26 -15.05
N GLU A 405 -14.56 7.11 -16.22
CA GLU A 405 -15.24 5.85 -16.57
C GLU A 405 -14.27 4.69 -16.72
N GLU A 406 -14.81 3.49 -16.50
CA GLU A 406 -14.06 2.25 -16.66
C GLU A 406 -13.45 2.16 -18.07
N GLY A 407 -12.13 2.02 -18.13
CA GLY A 407 -11.44 1.46 -19.30
C GLY A 407 -11.07 0.02 -18.96
N ASP A 408 -11.16 -0.90 -19.94
CA ASP A 408 -10.78 -2.31 -19.75
C ASP A 408 -9.48 -2.42 -18.94
N PRO A 409 -9.50 -3.04 -17.75
CA PRO A 409 -8.35 -3.11 -16.85
C PRO A 409 -7.14 -3.83 -17.45
N ARG A 410 -7.29 -4.51 -18.60
CA ARG A 410 -6.23 -5.23 -19.32
C ARG A 410 -5.86 -4.62 -20.68
N MET A 411 -6.74 -3.84 -21.34
CA MET A 411 -6.56 -3.53 -22.78
C MET A 411 -7.11 -2.17 -23.29
N GLY A 412 -7.66 -1.27 -22.47
CA GLY A 412 -8.31 -0.03 -22.94
C GLY A 412 -7.55 1.27 -22.66
N PRO A 413 -7.59 2.30 -23.53
CA PRO A 413 -7.17 3.65 -23.16
C PRO A 413 -8.09 4.18 -22.05
N ALA A 414 -7.52 5.07 -21.23
CA ALA A 414 -8.27 5.89 -20.31
C ALA A 414 -9.49 6.53 -20.98
N THR A 415 -10.65 6.45 -20.35
CA THR A 415 -11.75 7.37 -20.69
C THR A 415 -11.47 8.73 -20.05
N ALA A 416 -12.02 9.79 -20.62
CA ALA A 416 -11.93 11.12 -20.03
C ALA A 416 -12.74 11.20 -18.73
N GLN A 417 -12.29 12.06 -17.82
CA GLN A 417 -13.08 12.44 -16.65
C GLN A 417 -14.36 13.16 -17.09
N THR A 418 -15.52 12.74 -16.59
CA THR A 418 -16.83 13.30 -16.96
C THR A 418 -17.60 13.77 -15.73
N ASP A 419 -18.19 14.95 -15.81
CA ASP A 419 -19.05 15.49 -14.76
C ASP A 419 -20.38 14.70 -14.73
N ARG A 420 -20.87 14.38 -13.53
CA ARG A 420 -22.01 13.48 -13.27
C ARG A 420 -23.18 14.16 -12.60
N TRP A 421 -22.90 15.15 -11.78
CA TRP A 421 -23.88 15.95 -11.07
C TRP A 421 -23.33 17.35 -10.85
N GLU A 422 -24.19 18.35 -10.84
CA GLU A 422 -23.83 19.75 -10.66
C GLU A 422 -24.90 20.50 -9.86
N ALA A 423 -24.46 21.49 -9.08
CA ALA A 423 -25.34 22.42 -8.38
C ALA A 423 -24.68 23.80 -8.23
N PRO A 424 -25.46 24.89 -8.09
CA PRO A 424 -24.90 26.19 -7.75
C PRO A 424 -24.24 26.17 -6.37
N LEU A 425 -23.14 26.90 -6.21
CA LEU A 425 -22.51 27.08 -4.90
C LEU A 425 -23.11 28.30 -4.18
N ALA A 426 -23.54 28.11 -2.93
CA ALA A 426 -24.18 29.16 -2.13
C ALA A 426 -23.19 30.05 -1.35
N ALA A 427 -22.00 29.53 -1.03
CA ALA A 427 -20.99 30.22 -0.23
C ALA A 427 -19.59 29.74 -0.61
N ASP A 428 -18.57 30.57 -0.37
CA ASP A 428 -17.17 30.25 -0.67
C ASP A 428 -16.56 29.20 0.27
N THR A 429 -17.25 28.85 1.36
CA THR A 429 -16.85 27.79 2.27
C THR A 429 -17.97 26.77 2.40
N LEU A 430 -17.61 25.49 2.36
CA LEU A 430 -18.51 24.36 2.51
C LEU A 430 -17.80 23.17 3.15
N THR A 431 -18.58 22.19 3.63
CA THR A 431 -18.06 20.91 4.10
C THR A 431 -18.45 19.81 3.12
N LEU A 432 -17.48 19.00 2.70
CA LEU A 432 -17.66 17.84 1.83
C LEU A 432 -17.44 16.56 2.62
N ARG A 433 -18.16 15.49 2.27
CA ARG A 433 -17.98 14.14 2.83
C ARG A 433 -17.95 13.07 1.75
N ALA A 434 -17.13 12.04 1.96
CA ALA A 434 -17.10 10.80 1.19
C ALA A 434 -17.31 9.61 2.13
N ASP A 435 -18.37 8.85 1.92
CA ASP A 435 -18.73 7.66 2.68
C ASP A 435 -18.44 6.41 1.82
N PHE A 436 -17.50 5.56 2.26
CA PHE A 436 -17.08 4.35 1.57
C PHE A 436 -17.72 3.10 2.19
N ASP A 437 -18.16 2.17 1.34
CA ASP A 437 -18.69 0.86 1.73
C ASP A 437 -17.99 -0.28 0.99
N PHE A 438 -17.23 -1.08 1.74
CA PHE A 438 -16.48 -2.24 1.23
C PHE A 438 -17.05 -3.57 1.74
N ARG A 439 -18.21 -3.55 2.40
CA ARG A 439 -18.83 -4.77 2.92
C ARG A 439 -19.18 -5.69 1.76
N GLN A 440 -18.70 -6.93 1.81
CA GLN A 440 -19.04 -7.98 0.84
C GLN A 440 -18.81 -7.57 -0.63
N GLY A 441 -17.82 -6.72 -0.89
CA GLY A 441 -17.49 -6.26 -2.25
C GLY A 441 -18.51 -5.27 -2.84
N ILE A 442 -19.30 -4.57 -2.01
CA ILE A 442 -20.17 -3.46 -2.46
C ILE A 442 -19.35 -2.41 -3.22
N ASP A 443 -18.17 -2.06 -2.70
CA ASP A 443 -17.16 -1.21 -3.33
C ASP A 443 -17.76 0.10 -3.89
N THR A 444 -18.34 0.92 -3.03
CA THR A 444 -18.92 2.21 -3.42
C THR A 444 -18.42 3.38 -2.58
N VAL A 445 -18.54 4.58 -3.14
CA VAL A 445 -18.42 5.86 -2.45
C VAL A 445 -19.67 6.72 -2.67
N GLN A 446 -20.27 7.23 -1.60
CA GLN A 446 -21.30 8.28 -1.67
C GLN A 446 -20.69 9.62 -1.26
N PHE A 447 -20.84 10.62 -2.11
CA PHE A 447 -20.44 11.99 -1.78
C PHE A 447 -21.62 12.80 -1.25
N SER A 448 -21.37 13.68 -0.29
CA SER A 448 -22.37 14.63 0.22
C SER A 448 -21.72 15.97 0.59
N TYR A 449 -22.54 17.01 0.70
CA TYR A 449 -22.13 18.33 1.19
C TYR A 449 -23.06 18.80 2.30
N ARG A 450 -22.54 19.65 3.19
CA ARG A 450 -23.28 20.15 4.34
C ARG A 450 -23.91 21.51 4.06
N LEU A 451 -25.20 21.64 4.34
CA LEU A 451 -25.95 22.89 4.29
C LEU A 451 -25.66 23.77 5.51
N PRO A 452 -25.95 25.10 5.44
CA PRO A 452 -25.77 26.02 6.56
C PRO A 452 -26.54 25.67 7.83
N ASP A 453 -27.68 24.98 7.71
CA ASP A 453 -28.48 24.47 8.84
C ASP A 453 -27.94 23.15 9.44
N GLY A 454 -26.89 22.59 8.81
CA GLY A 454 -26.19 21.41 9.25
C GLY A 454 -26.63 20.11 8.58
N GLU A 455 -27.67 20.12 7.73
CA GLU A 455 -28.13 18.94 6.99
C GLU A 455 -27.11 18.48 5.94
N TRP A 456 -26.99 17.17 5.73
CA TRP A 456 -26.17 16.58 4.68
C TRP A 456 -27.03 16.25 3.46
N LEU A 457 -26.68 16.79 2.30
CA LEU A 457 -27.32 16.46 1.04
C LEU A 457 -26.41 15.62 0.14
N PRO A 458 -26.91 14.53 -0.47
CA PRO A 458 -26.13 13.70 -1.38
C PRO A 458 -25.82 14.46 -2.69
N CYS A 459 -24.61 14.26 -3.21
CA CYS A 459 -24.17 14.80 -4.49
C CYS A 459 -24.40 13.77 -5.61
N GLY A 460 -25.66 13.51 -5.94
CA GLY A 460 -26.04 12.42 -6.86
C GLY A 460 -25.99 11.04 -6.20
N GLU A 461 -26.04 9.99 -7.03
CA GLU A 461 -26.06 8.59 -6.61
C GLU A 461 -24.67 8.08 -6.16
N PRO A 462 -24.60 7.00 -5.35
CA PRO A 462 -23.33 6.35 -5.02
C PRO A 462 -22.57 5.92 -6.29
N MET A 463 -21.25 6.08 -6.26
CA MET A 463 -20.36 5.70 -7.36
C MET A 463 -19.62 4.42 -7.00
N VAL A 464 -19.55 3.48 -7.93
CA VAL A 464 -18.74 2.26 -7.78
C VAL A 464 -17.25 2.63 -7.83
N THR A 465 -16.45 2.00 -6.99
CA THR A 465 -14.98 2.02 -7.04
C THR A 465 -14.49 0.66 -7.51
N HIS A 466 -13.31 0.58 -8.15
CA HIS A 466 -12.75 -0.72 -8.55
C HIS A 466 -11.27 -0.83 -8.18
N PHE A 467 -10.77 -2.05 -7.96
CA PHE A 467 -9.34 -2.30 -7.99
C PHE A 467 -8.87 -2.46 -9.44
N ASN A 468 -7.91 -1.63 -9.85
CA ASN A 468 -7.41 -1.59 -11.22
C ASN A 468 -5.91 -1.89 -11.23
N LEU A 469 -5.48 -2.88 -12.02
CA LEU A 469 -4.08 -3.32 -12.08
C LEU A 469 -3.11 -2.26 -12.62
N ARG A 470 -3.62 -1.22 -13.31
CA ARG A 470 -2.80 -0.06 -13.73
C ARG A 470 -2.54 0.91 -12.57
N TYR A 471 -3.39 0.90 -11.55
CA TYR A 471 -3.19 1.64 -10.30
C TYR A 471 -2.45 0.78 -9.27
N PHE A 472 -2.85 -0.48 -9.14
CA PHE A 472 -2.25 -1.52 -8.31
C PHE A 472 -2.12 -1.19 -6.80
N CYS A 473 -2.98 -0.29 -6.34
CA CYS A 473 -3.20 0.08 -4.94
C CYS A 473 -4.72 0.14 -4.68
N GLY A 474 -5.09 0.03 -3.41
CA GLY A 474 -6.46 0.28 -2.94
C GLY A 474 -6.87 1.73 -3.13
N THR A 475 -8.19 1.95 -3.10
CA THR A 475 -8.80 3.28 -3.21
C THR A 475 -8.39 4.13 -2.00
N ARG A 476 -8.08 5.41 -2.26
CA ARG A 476 -7.66 6.35 -1.22
C ARG A 476 -8.60 7.55 -1.14
N ALA A 477 -8.83 8.06 0.07
CA ALA A 477 -9.41 9.39 0.22
C ALA A 477 -8.34 10.43 -0.14
N ALA A 478 -8.72 11.43 -0.92
CA ALA A 478 -7.76 12.39 -1.46
C ALA A 478 -8.28 13.82 -1.45
N LEU A 479 -7.42 14.77 -1.07
CA LEU A 479 -7.62 16.21 -1.21
C LEU A 479 -6.88 16.68 -2.46
N PHE A 480 -7.54 17.47 -3.30
CA PHE A 480 -6.96 17.93 -4.56
C PHE A 480 -7.26 19.40 -4.85
N CYS A 481 -6.33 20.05 -5.57
CA CYS A 481 -6.54 21.33 -6.23
C CYS A 481 -5.74 21.35 -7.53
N TYR A 482 -6.42 21.58 -8.67
CA TYR A 482 -5.76 21.63 -9.98
C TYR A 482 -6.45 22.59 -10.95
N GLY A 483 -5.79 22.90 -12.06
CA GLY A 483 -6.25 23.86 -13.05
C GLY A 483 -5.69 25.26 -12.75
N ALA A 484 -6.42 26.07 -11.98
CA ALA A 484 -6.05 27.45 -11.68
C ALA A 484 -6.54 27.92 -10.29
N GLY A 485 -5.79 28.84 -9.68
CA GLY A 485 -6.08 29.39 -8.36
C GLY A 485 -5.56 28.51 -7.22
N GLN A 486 -6.24 28.54 -6.09
CA GLN A 486 -5.90 27.73 -4.91
C GLN A 486 -7.15 27.39 -4.11
N ALA A 487 -7.03 26.42 -3.21
CA ALA A 487 -8.04 26.09 -2.22
C ALA A 487 -7.40 25.80 -0.86
N ASP A 488 -8.13 26.15 0.20
CA ASP A 488 -7.71 25.93 1.59
C ASP A 488 -8.62 24.87 2.22
N PHE A 489 -8.03 23.88 2.90
CA PHE A 489 -8.69 22.76 3.55
C PHE A 489 -8.45 22.81 5.07
N ARG A 490 -9.45 22.46 5.88
CA ARG A 490 -9.29 22.28 7.34
C ARG A 490 -10.20 21.22 7.89
N ASN A 491 -9.96 20.82 9.14
CA ASN A 491 -10.81 19.90 9.89
C ASN A 491 -11.08 18.60 9.11
N PHE A 492 -10.02 17.99 8.56
CA PHE A 492 -10.12 16.70 7.92
C PHE A 492 -10.45 15.65 8.99
N THR A 493 -11.65 15.09 8.93
CA THR A 493 -12.14 14.09 9.90
C THR A 493 -12.21 12.74 9.20
N ALA A 494 -11.67 11.72 9.85
CA ALA A 494 -11.68 10.34 9.39
C ALA A 494 -12.39 9.46 10.42
N GLU A 495 -13.40 8.72 9.99
CA GLU A 495 -14.20 7.82 10.83
C GLU A 495 -14.20 6.42 10.21
N GLN A 496 -14.09 5.38 11.03
CA GLN A 496 -14.09 3.99 10.58
C GLN A 496 -15.00 3.12 11.44
N GLU A 497 -15.66 2.16 10.79
CA GLU A 497 -16.35 1.08 11.49
C GLU A 497 -15.33 0.15 12.17
N ILE A 498 -15.65 -0.28 13.38
CA ILE A 498 -14.80 -1.18 14.17
C ILE A 498 -15.19 -2.62 13.86
N TRP A 499 -14.21 -3.47 13.47
CA TRP A 499 -14.45 -4.89 13.21
C TRP A 499 -13.57 -5.85 14.02
N ASN A 500 -12.49 -5.35 14.64
CA ASN A 500 -11.54 -6.07 15.47
C ASN A 500 -11.39 -5.43 16.85
#